data_AF-A0A285NW27-F1
#
_entry.id   AF-A0A285NW27-F1
#
_cell.length_a   1.000
_cell.length_b   1.000
_cell.length_c   1.000
_cell.angle_alpha   90.00
_cell.angle_beta   90.00
_cell.angle_gamma   90.00
#
_symmetry.space_group_name_H-M   'P 1'
#
loop_
_entity.id
_entity.type
_entity.pdbx_description
1 polymer ?
#
loop_
_entity_poly.entity_id
_entity_poly.type
_entity_poly.pdbx_seq_one_letter_code
_entity_poly.pdbx_strand_id
1 'polypeptide(L)'
;MILNLLKLYEDTIKDGDHTPVPLEPEPVQVGQVRAFSMIPEERFLVLEELDNDLFLVVPVSSYLQLLTTDPLPPLYEWRGLRLALAPIWYHIRKEIIENYSRKLFIIKDLTSAKNYIKSVQRQNLPWYTKKFLHLNAKRWANLVLVSLLKDVWEREEELYIQRVQGDTSKLLTPLALAAHSKYKRGENYFAVFEEDRLRLYLPVDYLGKRISVRIKDELIFEGTLESVILEIMGDFRGFEEDLHVVQL
;
A
#
# COMPACT_ATOMS: atom_id res chain seq x y z
N MET A 1 -24.75 -17.42 -1.01
CA MET A 1 -23.72 -17.39 -2.08
C MET A 1 -22.53 -16.49 -1.70
N ILE A 2 -22.72 -15.18 -1.48
CA ILE A 2 -21.63 -14.24 -1.10
C ILE A 2 -20.87 -14.68 0.16
N LEU A 3 -21.58 -15.06 1.22
CA LEU A 3 -20.97 -15.56 2.47
C LEU A 3 -20.09 -16.80 2.26
N ASN A 4 -20.55 -17.75 1.43
CA ASN A 4 -19.78 -18.97 1.13
C ASN A 4 -18.53 -18.64 0.33
N LEU A 5 -18.60 -17.68 -0.60
CA LEU A 5 -17.48 -17.25 -1.41
C LEU A 5 -16.42 -16.51 -0.57
N LEU A 6 -16.87 -15.65 0.35
CA LEU A 6 -15.98 -14.97 1.29
C LEU A 6 -15.31 -15.96 2.25
N LYS A 7 -16.06 -16.94 2.76
CA LYS A 7 -15.50 -18.02 3.58
C LYS A 7 -14.46 -18.83 2.79
N LEU A 8 -14.75 -19.19 1.54
CA LEU A 8 -13.80 -19.89 0.68
C LEU A 8 -12.51 -19.06 0.49
N TYR A 9 -12.64 -17.75 0.25
CA TYR A 9 -11.48 -16.86 0.17
C TYR A 9 -10.70 -16.85 1.49
N GLU A 10 -11.36 -16.69 2.63
CA GLU A 10 -10.73 -16.73 3.96
C GLU A 10 -9.98 -18.05 4.23
N ASP A 11 -10.59 -19.18 3.89
CA ASP A 11 -9.98 -20.50 4.07
C ASP A 11 -8.77 -20.66 3.14
N THR A 12 -8.87 -20.21 1.88
CA THR A 12 -7.73 -20.20 0.93
C THR A 12 -6.55 -19.37 1.44
N ILE A 13 -6.83 -18.27 2.16
CA ILE A 13 -5.78 -17.45 2.78
C ILE A 13 -5.16 -18.19 3.96
N LYS A 14 -5.96 -18.75 4.87
CA LYS A 14 -5.44 -19.45 6.05
C LYS A 14 -4.51 -20.61 5.70
N ASP A 15 -4.83 -21.31 4.62
CA ASP A 15 -4.11 -22.49 4.18
C ASP A 15 -2.93 -22.17 3.23
N GLY A 16 -2.72 -20.90 2.89
CA GLY A 16 -1.74 -20.46 1.90
C GLY A 16 -0.42 -19.96 2.49
N ASP A 17 0.67 -20.07 1.70
CA ASP A 17 1.94 -19.38 1.97
C ASP A 17 1.97 -18.02 1.25
N HIS A 18 1.95 -16.95 2.06
CA HIS A 18 1.90 -15.57 1.58
C HIS A 18 3.27 -15.00 1.23
N THR A 19 4.33 -15.77 1.42
CA THR A 19 5.69 -15.36 1.08
C THR A 19 5.93 -15.55 -0.41
N PRO A 20 6.21 -14.48 -1.18
CA PRO A 20 6.52 -14.65 -2.60
C PRO A 20 7.85 -15.37 -2.78
N VAL A 21 7.89 -16.31 -3.73
CA VAL A 21 9.11 -17.05 -4.08
C VAL A 21 9.85 -16.31 -5.21
N PRO A 22 11.16 -16.06 -5.12
CA PRO A 22 11.90 -15.44 -6.21
C PRO A 22 11.74 -16.21 -7.53
N LEU A 23 11.58 -15.48 -8.63
CA LEU A 23 11.53 -15.95 -10.01
C LEU A 23 12.71 -15.39 -10.80
N GLU A 24 12.86 -15.85 -12.04
CA GLU A 24 13.74 -15.18 -13.00
C GLU A 24 13.22 -13.75 -13.26
N PRO A 25 14.07 -12.72 -13.13
CA PRO A 25 13.62 -11.33 -13.27
C PRO A 25 13.03 -11.05 -14.66
N GLU A 26 11.79 -10.57 -14.70
CA GLU A 26 11.13 -10.15 -15.94
C GLU A 26 10.76 -8.66 -15.89
N PRO A 27 11.22 -7.83 -16.86
CA PRO A 27 10.96 -6.39 -16.87
C PRO A 27 9.48 -6.02 -16.68
N VAL A 28 9.24 -5.07 -15.79
CA VAL A 28 7.90 -4.52 -15.56
C VAL A 28 7.57 -3.45 -16.60
N GLN A 29 6.30 -3.42 -17.03
CA GLN A 29 5.79 -2.36 -17.89
C GLN A 29 4.36 -1.98 -17.46
N VAL A 30 4.04 -0.69 -17.57
CA VAL A 30 2.67 -0.18 -17.42
C VAL A 30 1.70 -0.94 -18.34
N GLY A 31 0.55 -1.31 -17.79
CA GLY A 31 -0.50 -2.07 -18.45
C GLY A 31 -0.35 -3.58 -18.35
N GLN A 32 0.77 -4.09 -17.82
CA GLN A 32 0.90 -5.52 -17.58
C GLN A 32 -0.03 -5.98 -16.44
N VAL A 33 -0.72 -7.09 -16.66
CA VAL A 33 -1.33 -7.87 -15.58
C VAL A 33 -0.34 -8.97 -15.20
N ARG A 34 0.03 -9.04 -13.93
CA ARG A 34 1.03 -9.95 -13.38
C ARG A 34 0.44 -10.78 -12.24
N ALA A 35 1.11 -11.86 -11.88
CA ALA A 35 0.80 -12.67 -10.73
C ALA A 35 2.04 -12.84 -9.86
N PHE A 36 1.92 -12.57 -8.55
CA PHE A 36 2.95 -12.94 -7.59
C PHE A 36 3.06 -14.46 -7.46
N SER A 37 4.29 -14.95 -7.31
CA SER A 37 4.64 -16.33 -7.01
C SER A 37 4.38 -16.68 -5.53
N MET A 38 3.13 -16.53 -5.10
CA MET A 38 2.67 -16.87 -3.76
C MET A 38 1.44 -17.79 -3.83
N ILE A 39 1.08 -18.42 -2.71
CA ILE A 39 -0.08 -19.29 -2.62
C ILE A 39 -1.07 -18.73 -1.58
N PRO A 40 -2.32 -18.45 -1.95
CA PRO A 40 -2.87 -18.47 -3.31
C PRO A 40 -2.33 -17.31 -4.17
N GLU A 41 -2.32 -17.45 -5.49
CA GLU A 41 -1.76 -16.41 -6.38
C GLU A 41 -2.52 -15.09 -6.28
N GLU A 42 -1.79 -14.00 -6.01
CA GLU A 42 -2.28 -12.63 -6.09
C GLU A 42 -1.95 -12.05 -7.46
N ARG A 43 -2.98 -11.51 -8.13
CA ARG A 43 -2.84 -10.90 -9.44
C ARG A 43 -3.04 -9.41 -9.34
N PHE A 44 -2.36 -8.66 -10.19
CA PHE A 44 -2.46 -7.20 -10.19
C PHE A 44 -2.18 -6.62 -11.56
N LEU A 45 -2.76 -5.45 -11.81
CA LEU A 45 -2.49 -4.58 -12.93
C LEU A 45 -1.44 -3.54 -12.52
N VAL A 46 -0.38 -3.40 -13.30
CA VAL A 46 0.54 -2.26 -13.23
C VAL A 46 -0.14 -1.07 -13.91
N LEU A 47 -0.67 -0.14 -13.12
CA LEU A 47 -1.50 0.95 -13.64
C LEU A 47 -0.66 2.16 -14.10
N GLU A 48 0.41 2.44 -13.36
CA GLU A 48 1.23 3.63 -13.56
C GLU A 48 2.62 3.40 -12.98
N GLU A 49 3.62 3.95 -13.67
CA GLU A 49 4.98 4.10 -13.17
C GLU A 49 5.08 5.50 -12.56
N LEU A 50 5.57 5.55 -11.32
CA LEU A 50 5.88 6.77 -10.59
C LEU A 50 7.40 6.97 -10.60
N ASP A 51 7.87 8.01 -9.93
CA ASP A 51 9.30 8.26 -9.80
C ASP A 51 10.01 7.16 -8.98
N ASN A 52 11.34 7.05 -9.14
CA ASN A 52 12.24 6.19 -8.35
C ASN A 52 11.87 4.70 -8.35
N ASP A 53 11.61 4.15 -9.55
CA ASP A 53 11.33 2.73 -9.73
C ASP A 53 10.13 2.25 -8.89
N LEU A 54 9.18 3.14 -8.58
CA LEU A 54 7.97 2.84 -7.83
C LEU A 54 6.77 2.73 -8.77
N PHE A 55 5.93 1.72 -8.61
CA PHE A 55 4.77 1.51 -9.47
C PHE A 55 3.48 1.52 -8.65
N LEU A 56 2.45 2.17 -9.20
CA LEU A 56 1.09 2.05 -8.70
C LEU A 56 0.45 0.81 -9.32
N VAL A 57 0.08 -0.14 -8.47
CA VAL A 57 -0.55 -1.40 -8.87
C VAL A 57 -1.93 -1.55 -8.26
N VAL A 58 -2.81 -2.23 -8.99
CA VAL A 58 -4.19 -2.48 -8.58
C VAL A 58 -4.44 -3.98 -8.55
N PRO A 59 -4.84 -4.57 -7.42
CA PRO A 59 -5.17 -6.00 -7.37
C PRO A 59 -6.30 -6.34 -8.35
N VAL A 60 -6.21 -7.51 -8.97
CA VAL A 60 -7.27 -8.08 -9.80
C VAL A 60 -7.65 -9.45 -9.27
N SER A 61 -8.94 -9.75 -9.25
CA SER A 61 -9.46 -10.97 -8.63
C SER A 61 -10.51 -11.68 -9.47
N SER A 62 -10.53 -13.01 -9.38
CA SER A 62 -11.58 -13.85 -9.96
C SER A 62 -12.81 -13.98 -9.07
N TYR A 63 -12.77 -13.45 -7.85
CA TYR A 63 -13.91 -13.41 -6.93
C TYR A 63 -14.88 -12.27 -7.30
N LEU A 64 -15.43 -12.31 -8.51
CA LEU A 64 -16.19 -11.20 -9.13
C LEU A 64 -17.37 -10.72 -8.26
N GLN A 65 -18.06 -11.64 -7.59
CA GLN A 65 -19.20 -11.33 -6.73
C GLN A 65 -18.80 -10.56 -5.46
N LEU A 66 -17.53 -10.64 -5.04
CA LEU A 66 -17.00 -9.84 -3.93
C LEU A 66 -16.58 -8.43 -4.37
N LEU A 67 -16.39 -8.23 -5.68
CA LEU A 67 -15.99 -6.97 -6.30
C LEU A 67 -17.14 -6.24 -7.01
N THR A 68 -18.39 -6.61 -6.75
CA THR A 68 -19.55 -5.94 -7.34
C THR A 68 -19.78 -4.58 -6.68
N THR A 69 -19.34 -3.51 -7.33
CA THR A 69 -19.44 -2.09 -6.93
C THR A 69 -20.24 -1.28 -7.95
N ASP A 70 -20.53 -0.01 -7.67
CA ASP A 70 -21.15 0.94 -8.61
C ASP A 70 -20.29 2.22 -8.74
N PRO A 71 -19.51 2.42 -9.82
CA PRO A 71 -19.61 1.70 -11.08
C PRO A 71 -19.03 0.29 -10.99
N LEU A 72 -19.46 -0.56 -11.92
CA LEU A 72 -18.94 -1.92 -12.04
C LEU A 72 -17.44 -1.89 -12.39
N PRO A 73 -16.64 -2.81 -11.82
CA PRO A 73 -15.22 -2.90 -12.17
C PRO A 73 -15.04 -3.31 -13.63
N PRO A 74 -14.01 -2.78 -14.31
CA PRO A 74 -13.55 -3.33 -15.58
C PRO A 74 -13.23 -4.82 -15.43
N LEU A 75 -13.65 -5.60 -16.43
CA LEU A 75 -13.43 -7.04 -16.51
C LEU A 75 -12.40 -7.35 -17.58
N TYR A 76 -11.47 -8.23 -17.23
CA TYR A 76 -10.46 -8.76 -18.13
C TYR A 76 -10.57 -10.27 -18.19
N GLU A 77 -10.30 -10.84 -19.37
CA GLU A 77 -10.31 -12.28 -19.57
C GLU A 77 -8.92 -12.77 -19.98
N TRP A 78 -8.46 -13.83 -19.33
CA TRP A 78 -7.19 -14.47 -19.64
C TRP A 78 -7.31 -15.98 -19.48
N ARG A 79 -7.13 -16.73 -20.58
CA ARG A 79 -7.19 -18.20 -20.60
C ARG A 79 -8.46 -18.77 -19.92
N GLY A 80 -9.61 -18.14 -20.14
CA GLY A 80 -10.89 -18.52 -19.54
C GLY A 80 -11.11 -18.05 -18.10
N LEU A 81 -10.12 -17.41 -17.47
CA LEU A 81 -10.27 -16.77 -16.17
C LEU A 81 -10.74 -15.33 -16.35
N ARG A 82 -11.84 -14.97 -15.68
CA ARG A 82 -12.33 -13.59 -15.60
C ARG A 82 -11.77 -12.91 -14.36
N LEU A 83 -11.28 -11.70 -14.53
CA LEU A 83 -10.61 -10.90 -13.51
C LEU A 83 -11.27 -9.52 -13.43
N ALA A 84 -11.65 -9.08 -12.23
CA ALA A 84 -12.14 -7.73 -11.97
C ALA A 84 -11.11 -6.94 -11.16
N LEU A 85 -11.02 -5.63 -11.41
CA LEU A 85 -10.21 -4.72 -10.59
C LEU A 85 -10.80 -4.55 -9.20
N ALA A 86 -9.97 -4.71 -8.17
CA ALA A 86 -10.32 -4.34 -6.82
C ALA A 86 -10.31 -2.81 -6.68
N PRO A 87 -11.24 -2.20 -5.92
CA PRO A 87 -11.27 -0.76 -5.66
C PRO A 87 -10.23 -0.33 -4.60
N ILE A 88 -8.99 -0.79 -4.75
CA ILE A 88 -7.85 -0.47 -3.89
C ILE A 88 -6.57 -0.47 -4.75
N TRP A 89 -5.57 0.31 -4.38
CA TRP A 89 -4.26 0.31 -5.07
C TRP A 89 -3.13 0.35 -4.05
N TYR A 90 -1.95 -0.07 -4.51
CA TYR A 90 -0.74 -0.15 -3.71
C TYR A 90 0.45 0.40 -4.48
N HIS A 91 1.50 0.78 -3.75
CA HIS A 91 2.78 1.17 -4.32
C HIS A 91 3.77 0.03 -4.12
N ILE A 92 4.37 -0.44 -5.20
CA ILE A 92 5.32 -1.56 -5.18
C ILE A 92 6.55 -1.17 -5.98
N ARG A 93 7.73 -1.45 -5.41
CA ARG A 93 9.02 -1.22 -6.07
C ARG A 93 9.23 -2.16 -7.25
N LYS A 94 9.86 -1.65 -8.30
CA LYS A 94 10.21 -2.37 -9.54
C LYS A 94 10.83 -3.72 -9.26
N GLU A 95 11.86 -3.75 -8.43
CA GLU A 95 12.56 -4.98 -8.07
C GLU A 95 11.62 -6.05 -7.49
N ILE A 96 10.61 -5.67 -6.70
CA ILE A 96 9.68 -6.64 -6.13
C ILE A 96 8.80 -7.21 -7.23
N ILE A 97 8.34 -6.36 -8.15
CA ILE A 97 7.54 -6.79 -9.29
C ILE A 97 8.36 -7.71 -10.20
N GLU A 98 9.57 -7.31 -10.57
CA GLU A 98 10.40 -8.05 -11.52
C GLU A 98 10.89 -9.38 -10.95
N ASN A 99 11.29 -9.44 -9.67
CA ASN A 99 11.86 -10.64 -9.05
C ASN A 99 10.80 -11.61 -8.50
N TYR A 100 9.58 -11.18 -8.20
CA TYR A 100 8.60 -12.03 -7.50
C TYR A 100 7.28 -12.18 -8.23
N SER A 101 7.16 -11.68 -9.45
CA SER A 101 5.93 -11.83 -10.23
C SER A 101 6.20 -12.17 -11.68
N ARG A 102 5.27 -12.90 -12.28
CA ARG A 102 5.31 -13.25 -13.71
C ARG A 102 4.22 -12.52 -14.49
N LYS A 103 4.54 -12.12 -15.72
CA LYS A 103 3.54 -11.54 -16.62
C LYS A 103 2.49 -12.56 -17.05
N LEU A 104 1.22 -12.13 -17.06
CA LEU A 104 0.11 -12.91 -17.62
C LEU A 104 -0.30 -12.39 -19.00
N PHE A 105 -0.57 -11.09 -19.12
CA PHE A 105 -0.96 -10.41 -20.36
C PHE A 105 -0.76 -8.89 -20.23
N ILE A 106 -1.03 -8.13 -21.30
CA ILE A 106 -0.91 -6.67 -21.32
C ILE A 106 -2.22 -6.02 -21.79
N ILE A 107 -2.63 -4.97 -21.10
CA ILE A 107 -3.77 -4.12 -21.45
C ILE A 107 -3.23 -2.83 -22.05
N LYS A 108 -3.63 -2.51 -23.28
CA LYS A 108 -3.15 -1.32 -23.99
C LYS A 108 -3.86 -0.04 -23.55
N ASP A 109 -5.16 -0.09 -23.33
CA ASP A 109 -5.97 1.05 -22.90
C ASP A 109 -6.34 0.93 -21.42
N LEU A 110 -5.76 1.81 -20.61
CA LEU A 110 -5.98 1.87 -19.16
C LEU A 110 -7.04 2.88 -18.74
N THR A 111 -7.70 3.56 -19.69
CA THR A 111 -8.68 4.62 -19.40
C THR A 111 -9.79 4.13 -18.49
N SER A 112 -10.37 2.96 -18.79
CA SER A 112 -11.43 2.35 -17.97
C SER A 112 -10.95 2.00 -16.56
N ALA A 113 -9.72 1.50 -16.42
CA ALA A 113 -9.12 1.18 -15.11
C ALA A 113 -8.90 2.44 -14.27
N LYS A 114 -8.28 3.47 -14.85
CA LYS A 114 -8.01 4.75 -14.18
C LYS A 114 -9.29 5.45 -13.75
N ASN A 115 -10.32 5.47 -14.61
CA ASN A 115 -11.62 6.07 -14.30
C ASN A 115 -12.34 5.32 -13.19
N TYR A 116 -12.33 3.98 -13.24
CA TYR A 116 -12.91 3.15 -12.19
C TYR A 116 -12.28 3.46 -10.83
N ILE A 117 -10.94 3.42 -10.72
CA ILE A 117 -10.24 3.68 -9.45
C ILE A 117 -10.54 5.07 -8.90
N LYS A 118 -10.56 6.11 -9.74
CA LYS A 118 -10.94 7.47 -9.32
C LYS A 118 -12.39 7.56 -8.82
N SER A 119 -13.31 6.82 -9.45
CA SER A 119 -14.74 6.88 -9.11
C SER A 119 -15.07 6.18 -7.78
N VAL A 120 -14.44 5.04 -7.51
CA VAL A 120 -14.72 4.22 -6.30
C VAL A 120 -14.08 4.76 -5.03
N GLN A 121 -13.04 5.60 -5.13
CA GLN A 121 -12.39 6.27 -3.99
C GLN A 121 -13.35 7.01 -3.05
N ARG A 122 -14.47 7.50 -3.59
CA ARG A 122 -15.41 8.37 -2.86
C ARG A 122 -16.67 7.64 -2.38
N GLN A 123 -16.69 6.31 -2.49
CA GLN A 123 -17.91 5.54 -2.35
C GLN A 123 -17.95 4.67 -1.11
N ASN A 124 -19.16 4.47 -0.60
CA ASN A 124 -19.41 3.50 0.45
C ASN A 124 -19.50 2.09 -0.16
N LEU A 125 -18.41 1.33 -0.04
CA LEU A 125 -18.36 -0.04 -0.53
C LEU A 125 -19.25 -0.99 0.31
N PRO A 126 -19.84 -2.04 -0.30
CA PRO A 126 -20.57 -3.07 0.44
C PRO A 126 -19.70 -3.73 1.52
N TRP A 127 -20.31 -4.17 2.63
CA TRP A 127 -19.59 -4.75 3.77
C TRP A 127 -18.73 -5.98 3.37
N TYR A 128 -19.21 -6.81 2.45
CA TYR A 128 -18.50 -8.00 1.99
C TYR A 128 -17.29 -7.64 1.12
N THR A 129 -17.40 -6.58 0.30
CA THR A 129 -16.29 -6.02 -0.46
C THR A 129 -15.25 -5.44 0.48
N LYS A 130 -15.67 -4.66 1.49
CA LYS A 130 -14.76 -4.15 2.53
C LYS A 130 -14.01 -5.27 3.24
N LYS A 131 -14.71 -6.34 3.64
CA LYS A 131 -14.09 -7.50 4.30
C LYS A 131 -13.11 -8.23 3.37
N PHE A 132 -13.46 -8.41 2.10
CA PHE A 132 -12.56 -8.96 1.09
C PHE A 132 -11.28 -8.11 0.93
N LEU A 133 -11.44 -6.78 0.84
CA LEU A 133 -10.32 -5.85 0.69
C LEU A 133 -9.44 -5.80 1.94
N HIS A 134 -10.02 -5.89 3.13
CA HIS A 134 -9.26 -5.99 4.39
C HIS A 134 -8.35 -7.22 4.41
N LEU A 135 -8.89 -8.37 4.01
CA LEU A 135 -8.13 -9.61 3.89
C LEU A 135 -7.06 -9.52 2.80
N ASN A 136 -7.37 -8.89 1.67
CA ASN A 136 -6.42 -8.63 0.60
C ASN A 136 -5.27 -7.73 1.09
N ALA A 137 -5.57 -6.61 1.74
CA ALA A 137 -4.57 -5.67 2.27
C ALA A 137 -3.60 -6.32 3.26
N LYS A 138 -4.09 -7.23 4.12
CA LYS A 138 -3.22 -7.99 5.03
C LYS A 138 -2.15 -8.81 4.31
N ARG A 139 -2.46 -9.32 3.10
CA ARG A 139 -1.51 -10.12 2.31
C ARG A 139 -0.49 -9.25 1.59
N TRP A 140 -0.92 -8.07 1.17
CA TRP A 140 -0.08 -7.09 0.48
C TRP A 140 0.79 -6.27 1.44
N ALA A 141 0.44 -6.20 2.73
CA ALA A 141 1.07 -5.33 3.73
C ALA A 141 2.60 -5.44 3.77
N ASN A 142 3.17 -6.65 3.80
CA ASN A 142 4.62 -6.83 3.88
C ASN A 142 5.33 -6.31 2.61
N LEU A 143 4.77 -6.58 1.42
CA LEU A 143 5.36 -6.16 0.15
C LEU A 143 5.31 -4.64 -0.02
N VAL A 144 4.19 -4.04 0.39
CA VAL A 144 4.01 -2.59 0.38
C VAL A 144 4.94 -1.92 1.38
N LEU A 145 5.05 -2.46 2.61
CA LEU A 145 5.92 -1.91 3.64
C LEU A 145 7.39 -1.92 3.20
N VAL A 146 7.89 -3.05 2.69
CA VAL A 146 9.27 -3.14 2.17
C VAL A 146 9.50 -2.16 1.03
N SER A 147 8.54 -2.03 0.11
CA SER A 147 8.63 -1.10 -1.02
C SER A 147 8.77 0.35 -0.56
N LEU A 148 7.92 0.77 0.38
CA LEU A 148 7.90 2.15 0.88
C LEU A 148 9.14 2.46 1.73
N LEU A 149 9.59 1.52 2.57
CA LEU A 149 10.81 1.69 3.37
C LEU A 149 12.04 1.85 2.48
N LYS A 150 12.12 1.08 1.39
CA LYS A 150 13.26 1.16 0.45
C LYS A 150 13.28 2.45 -0.35
N ASP A 151 12.13 2.90 -0.88
CA ASP A 151 12.04 4.18 -1.59
C ASP A 151 12.48 5.35 -0.69
N VAL A 152 12.08 5.34 0.59
CA VAL A 152 12.54 6.35 1.56
C VAL A 152 14.05 6.27 1.77
N TRP A 153 14.60 5.06 1.96
CA TRP A 153 16.04 4.86 2.17
C TRP A 153 16.89 5.33 0.98
N GLU A 154 16.49 5.00 -0.25
CA GLU A 154 17.25 5.41 -1.44
C GLU A 154 17.17 6.93 -1.69
N ARG A 155 16.04 7.56 -1.38
CA ARG A 155 15.94 9.02 -1.40
C ARG A 155 16.88 9.67 -0.36
N GLU A 156 17.02 9.05 0.82
CA GLU A 156 17.99 9.50 1.83
C GLU A 156 19.45 9.33 1.35
N GLU A 157 19.78 8.23 0.66
CA GLU A 157 21.12 7.98 0.11
C GLU A 157 21.47 8.88 -1.09
N GLU A 158 20.55 9.11 -2.03
CA GLU A 158 20.75 10.01 -3.18
C GLU A 158 21.05 11.45 -2.74
N LEU A 159 20.45 11.90 -1.64
CA LEU A 159 20.73 13.20 -1.02
C LEU A 159 22.14 13.26 -0.40
N TYR A 160 22.72 12.12 0.00
CA TYR A 160 24.05 12.05 0.62
C TYR A 160 25.21 12.01 -0.40
N ILE A 161 24.96 11.63 -1.65
CA ILE A 161 26.02 11.44 -2.68
C ILE A 161 26.33 12.73 -3.48
N GLN A 162 25.59 13.82 -3.30
CA GLN A 162 25.97 15.14 -3.82
C GLN A 162 27.17 15.72 -3.03
N ARG A 163 28.37 15.40 -3.51
CA ARG A 163 29.72 15.85 -3.09
C ARG A 163 29.78 17.21 -2.39
N VAL A 164 30.19 17.18 -1.12
CA VAL A 164 30.73 18.32 -0.39
C VAL A 164 32.19 18.54 -0.81
N GLN A 165 32.46 19.54 -1.66
CA GLN A 165 33.73 20.27 -1.67
C GLN A 165 33.45 21.67 -1.13
N GLY A 166 33.94 21.97 0.07
CA GLY A 166 33.86 23.30 0.68
C GLY A 166 33.45 23.26 2.15
N ASP A 167 34.06 24.14 2.94
CA ASP A 167 33.85 24.32 4.37
C ASP A 167 32.35 24.61 4.67
N THR A 168 31.64 23.59 5.13
CA THR A 168 30.17 23.56 5.30
C THR A 168 29.73 23.82 6.74
N SER A 169 30.59 24.45 7.54
CA SER A 169 30.22 24.91 8.89
C SER A 169 29.09 25.98 8.88
N LYS A 170 28.61 26.43 7.71
CA LYS A 170 27.50 27.39 7.56
C LYS A 170 26.43 27.05 6.50
N LEU A 171 26.36 25.83 5.98
CA LEU A 171 25.25 25.40 5.10
C LEU A 171 24.74 24.03 5.53
N LEU A 172 24.25 23.98 6.77
CA LEU A 172 23.35 22.91 7.18
C LEU A 172 21.94 23.44 7.05
N THR A 173 21.23 23.08 5.99
CA THR A 173 19.81 22.75 6.15
C THR A 173 19.27 21.92 4.98
N PRO A 174 18.99 20.63 5.20
CA PRO A 174 18.27 19.73 4.27
C PRO A 174 16.81 20.15 3.95
N LEU A 175 16.41 21.36 4.31
CA LEU A 175 15.02 21.86 4.36
C LEU A 175 14.50 22.43 3.01
N ALA A 176 15.34 22.53 1.98
CA ALA A 176 14.93 23.15 0.70
C ALA A 176 14.41 22.15 -0.37
N LEU A 177 14.59 20.84 -0.17
CA LEU A 177 14.10 19.80 -1.10
C LEU A 177 12.91 18.99 -0.54
N ALA A 178 12.61 19.13 0.77
CA ALA A 178 11.46 18.53 1.44
C ALA A 178 10.13 19.29 1.18
N ALA A 179 10.07 20.20 0.20
CA ALA A 179 8.94 21.10 -0.02
C ALA A 179 7.67 20.46 -0.61
N HIS A 180 7.58 19.14 -0.75
CA HIS A 180 6.32 18.41 -1.04
C HIS A 180 6.13 17.18 -0.12
N SER A 181 6.45 17.35 1.17
CA SER A 181 6.40 16.36 2.25
C SER A 181 5.07 16.38 3.04
N LYS A 182 4.64 15.22 3.55
CA LYS A 182 3.80 15.09 4.76
C LYS A 182 3.94 13.71 5.44
N TYR A 183 5.16 13.29 5.77
CA TYR A 183 5.37 12.05 6.54
C TYR A 183 6.42 12.22 7.64
N LYS A 184 6.28 11.46 8.73
CA LYS A 184 7.24 11.37 9.84
C LYS A 184 7.53 9.93 10.21
N ARG A 185 8.80 9.64 10.46
CA ARG A 185 9.27 8.41 11.08
C ARG A 185 9.52 8.67 12.57
N GLY A 186 8.87 7.89 13.44
CA GLY A 186 9.25 7.78 14.85
C GLY A 186 10.14 6.56 15.08
N GLU A 187 10.54 6.31 16.32
CA GLU A 187 11.36 5.15 16.67
C GLU A 187 10.66 3.81 16.35
N ASN A 188 9.35 3.74 16.56
CA ASN A 188 8.56 2.51 16.41
C ASN A 188 7.26 2.71 15.60
N TYR A 189 7.20 3.70 14.72
CA TYR A 189 6.04 3.94 13.86
C TYR A 189 6.39 4.80 12.65
N PHE A 190 5.52 4.77 11.64
CA PHE A 190 5.54 5.71 10.52
C PHE A 190 4.22 6.45 10.45
N ALA A 191 4.25 7.75 10.20
CA ALA A 191 3.10 8.64 10.18
C ALA A 191 3.01 9.36 8.84
N VAL A 192 1.82 9.40 8.27
CA VAL A 192 1.49 10.25 7.12
C VAL A 192 0.45 11.25 7.59
N PHE A 193 0.78 12.53 7.42
CA PHE A 193 -0.11 13.63 7.73
C PHE A 193 -0.86 14.00 6.45
N GLU A 194 -2.18 13.96 6.49
CA GLU A 194 -3.02 14.54 5.45
C GLU A 194 -3.84 15.69 6.06
N GLU A 195 -4.52 16.49 5.25
CA GLU A 195 -5.17 17.72 5.73
C GLU A 195 -6.24 17.47 6.80
N ASP A 196 -6.87 16.30 6.78
CA ASP A 196 -8.00 15.91 7.64
C ASP A 196 -7.78 14.58 8.38
N ARG A 197 -6.60 13.97 8.23
CA ARG A 197 -6.30 12.65 8.83
C ARG A 197 -4.82 12.42 9.07
N LEU A 198 -4.54 11.69 10.14
CA LEU A 198 -3.24 11.11 10.46
C LEU A 198 -3.33 9.61 10.23
N ARG A 199 -2.44 9.06 9.38
CA ARG A 199 -2.32 7.62 9.17
C ARG A 199 -1.03 7.11 9.78
N LEU A 200 -1.15 6.22 10.76
CA LEU A 200 -0.03 5.57 11.44
C LEU A 200 0.13 4.13 10.95
N TYR A 201 1.35 3.77 10.61
CA TYR A 201 1.79 2.42 10.32
C TYR A 201 2.64 1.94 11.48
N LEU A 202 2.17 0.89 12.14
CA LEU A 202 2.72 0.36 13.37
C LEU A 202 3.29 -1.05 13.14
N PRO A 203 4.33 -1.45 13.89
CA PRO A 203 4.86 -2.81 13.82
C PRO A 203 3.77 -3.85 14.10
N VAL A 204 3.89 -5.01 13.45
CA VAL A 204 2.96 -6.15 13.65
C VAL A 204 2.90 -6.57 15.13
N ASP A 205 4.01 -6.42 15.85
CA ASP A 205 4.13 -6.75 17.27
C ASP A 205 3.22 -5.91 18.18
N TYR A 206 2.62 -4.84 17.66
CA TYR A 206 1.67 -3.98 18.39
C TYR A 206 0.23 -4.48 18.26
N LEU A 207 -0.06 -5.42 17.34
CA LEU A 207 -1.41 -5.97 17.16
C LEU A 207 -1.92 -6.65 18.45
N GLY A 208 -3.16 -6.35 18.81
CA GLY A 208 -3.80 -6.86 20.02
C GLY A 208 -3.29 -6.24 21.31
N LYS A 209 -2.29 -5.35 21.25
CA LYS A 209 -1.78 -4.61 22.40
C LYS A 209 -2.47 -3.25 22.51
N ARG A 210 -2.50 -2.72 23.73
CA ARG A 210 -3.00 -1.38 24.01
C ARG A 210 -1.91 -0.38 23.69
N ILE A 211 -2.26 0.67 22.96
CA ILE A 211 -1.34 1.72 22.54
C ILE A 211 -1.92 3.08 22.91
N SER A 212 -1.03 4.06 23.09
CA SER A 212 -1.38 5.48 23.19
C SER A 212 -0.62 6.27 22.14
N VAL A 213 -1.33 7.16 21.45
CA VAL A 213 -0.78 8.11 20.50
C VAL A 213 -0.92 9.50 21.11
N ARG A 214 0.19 10.24 21.17
CA ARG A 214 0.24 11.60 21.70
C ARG A 214 0.85 12.54 20.68
N ILE A 215 0.36 13.77 20.66
CA ILE A 215 1.02 14.88 19.98
C ILE A 215 1.38 15.89 21.07
N LYS A 216 2.67 16.18 21.24
CA LYS A 216 3.20 16.88 22.42
C LYS A 216 2.79 16.12 23.69
N ASP A 217 2.04 16.77 24.57
CA ASP A 217 1.51 16.21 25.81
C ASP A 217 0.03 15.80 25.72
N GLU A 218 -0.60 15.97 24.56
CA GLU A 218 -2.03 15.71 24.38
C GLU A 218 -2.29 14.30 23.85
N LEU A 219 -3.16 13.55 24.53
CA LEU A 219 -3.58 12.21 24.14
C LEU A 219 -4.62 12.29 23.03
N ILE A 220 -4.23 11.89 21.82
CA ILE A 220 -5.11 11.90 20.65
C ILE A 220 -5.77 10.55 20.37
N PHE A 221 -5.19 9.46 20.87
CA PHE A 221 -5.78 8.14 20.80
C PHE A 221 -5.26 7.23 21.91
N GLU A 222 -6.14 6.43 22.51
CA GLU A 222 -5.76 5.30 23.35
C GLU A 222 -6.72 4.14 23.10
N GLY A 223 -6.17 2.96 22.82
CA GLY A 223 -7.00 1.81 22.48
C GLY A 223 -6.19 0.56 22.17
N THR A 224 -6.89 -0.55 21.98
CA THR A 224 -6.27 -1.79 21.51
C THR A 224 -6.09 -1.73 20.00
N LEU A 225 -4.90 -2.05 19.50
CA LEU A 225 -4.60 -1.98 18.08
C LEU A 225 -5.14 -3.22 17.36
N GLU A 226 -6.18 -3.05 16.55
CA GLU A 226 -6.81 -4.13 15.78
C GLU A 226 -6.18 -4.32 14.38
N SER A 227 -5.38 -3.36 13.93
CA SER A 227 -4.77 -3.28 12.61
C SER A 227 -3.40 -2.60 12.67
N VAL A 228 -2.45 -3.02 11.85
CA VAL A 228 -1.14 -2.35 11.72
C VAL A 228 -1.23 -0.94 11.13
N ILE A 229 -2.40 -0.58 10.60
CA ILE A 229 -2.72 0.77 10.14
C ILE A 229 -3.77 1.35 11.09
N LEU A 230 -3.46 2.48 11.72
CA LEU A 230 -4.38 3.27 12.52
C LEU A 230 -4.62 4.61 11.83
N GLU A 231 -5.89 4.94 11.59
CA GLU A 231 -6.30 6.22 11.02
C GLU A 231 -7.01 7.06 12.08
N ILE A 232 -6.55 8.29 12.28
CA ILE A 232 -7.14 9.25 13.21
C ILE A 232 -7.59 10.46 12.40
N MET A 233 -8.85 10.86 12.53
CA MET A 233 -9.39 12.04 11.85
C MET A 233 -9.19 13.30 12.70
N GLY A 234 -8.83 14.41 12.05
CA GLY A 234 -8.52 15.67 12.74
C GLY A 234 -7.71 16.63 11.86
N ASP A 235 -7.54 17.87 12.33
CA ASP A 235 -6.66 18.84 11.68
C ASP A 235 -5.24 18.68 12.22
N PHE A 236 -4.37 18.06 11.42
CA PHE A 236 -3.00 17.75 11.83
C PHE A 236 -1.94 18.63 11.13
N ARG A 237 -2.34 19.78 10.59
CA ARG A 237 -1.42 20.73 9.96
C ARG A 237 -0.43 21.29 11.00
N GLY A 238 0.88 21.17 10.75
CA GLY A 238 1.89 21.78 11.62
C GLY A 238 2.25 20.97 12.88
N PHE A 239 1.80 19.71 12.97
CA PHE A 239 2.10 18.80 14.09
C PHE A 239 3.13 17.73 13.75
N GLU A 240 3.89 17.93 12.67
CA GLU A 240 4.85 16.96 12.18
C GLU A 240 5.90 16.66 13.26
N GLU A 241 6.45 17.64 13.96
CA GLU A 241 7.62 17.44 14.84
C GLU A 241 7.34 16.77 16.20
N ASP A 242 6.08 16.68 16.67
CA ASP A 242 5.77 16.33 18.08
C ASP A 242 4.93 15.06 18.32
N LEU A 243 4.69 14.26 17.28
CA LEU A 243 4.00 12.97 17.43
C LEU A 243 4.86 11.93 18.18
N HIS A 244 4.23 11.15 19.07
CA HIS A 244 4.80 10.01 19.79
C HIS A 244 3.79 8.84 19.89
N VAL A 245 4.26 7.60 19.73
CA VAL A 245 3.45 6.40 19.94
C VAL A 245 4.10 5.50 20.97
N VAL A 246 3.35 5.14 22.00
CA VAL A 246 3.81 4.32 23.13
C VAL A 246 2.94 3.07 23.24
N GLN A 247 3.57 1.90 23.35
CA GLN A 247 2.91 0.65 23.72
C GLN A 247 2.72 0.65 25.24
N LEU A 248 1.48 0.43 25.71
CA LEU A 248 1.15 0.37 27.14
C LEU A 248 1.26 -1.05 27.70
#